data_AF-A0A496UKY1-F1
#
_entry.id   AF-A0A496UKY1-F1
#
_cell.length_a   1.000
_cell.length_b   1.000
_cell.length_c   1.000
_cell.angle_alpha   90.00
_cell.angle_beta   90.00
_cell.angle_gamma   90.00
#
_symmetry.space_group_name_H-M   'P 1'
#
loop_
_entity.id
_entity.type
_entity.pdbx_description
1 polymer ?
#
loop_
_entity_poly.entity_id
_entity_poly.type
_entity_poly.pdbx_seq_one_letter_code
_entity_poly.pdbx_strand_id
1 'polypeptide(L)' 'MHTDLNSALKEASEKAELHGESICVVSGMKNNKKIYRTYSLKGFGLPPGGILEEVITPEVEREKPEPPEKISSNGF' A
#
# COMPACT_ATOMS: atom_id res chain seq x y z
N MET A 1 -8.79 -8.38 -7.51
CA MET A 1 -10.03 -8.16 -6.74
C MET A 1 -10.42 -9.50 -6.16
N HIS A 2 -10.48 -9.59 -4.84
CA HIS A 2 -10.70 -10.84 -4.13
C HIS A 2 -12.13 -10.94 -3.62
N THR A 3 -12.64 -12.16 -3.55
CA THR A 3 -13.92 -12.47 -2.89
C THR A 3 -13.73 -12.99 -1.47
N ASP A 4 -12.48 -13.23 -1.06
CA ASP A 4 -12.08 -13.78 0.22
C ASP A 4 -11.05 -12.85 0.88
N LEU A 5 -11.15 -12.69 2.20
CA LEU A 5 -10.29 -11.79 2.97
C LEU A 5 -8.84 -12.31 3.06
N ASN A 6 -8.66 -13.60 3.32
CA ASN A 6 -7.32 -14.20 3.48
C ASN A 6 -6.51 -14.08 2.19
N SER A 7 -7.18 -14.26 1.05
CA SER A 7 -6.57 -14.07 -0.28
C SER A 7 -6.11 -12.62 -0.50
N ALA A 8 -6.90 -11.64 -0.03
CA ALA A 8 -6.54 -10.22 -0.11
C ALA A 8 -5.38 -9.87 0.85
N LEU A 9 -5.37 -10.43 2.05
CA LEU A 9 -4.28 -10.23 3.02
C LEU A 9 -2.97 -10.82 2.51
N LYS A 10 -3.00 -12.02 1.94
CA LYS A 10 -1.82 -12.64 1.34
C LYS A 10 -1.24 -11.77 0.22
N GLU A 11 -2.08 -11.29 -0.71
CA GLU A 11 -1.63 -10.38 -1.77
C GLU A 11 -1.09 -9.05 -1.19
N ALA A 12 -1.74 -8.50 -0.16
CA ALA A 12 -1.30 -7.25 0.47
C ALA A 12 0.06 -7.41 1.16
N SER A 13 0.32 -8.55 1.80
CA SER A 13 1.61 -8.87 2.42
C SER A 13 2.71 -9.05 1.36
N GLU A 14 2.45 -9.82 0.30
CA GLU A 14 3.40 -9.97 -0.81
C GLU A 14 3.75 -8.62 -1.45
N LYS A 15 2.76 -7.73 -1.62
CA LYS A 15 2.99 -6.37 -2.12
C LYS A 15 3.74 -5.50 -1.14
N ALA A 16 3.42 -5.57 0.15
CA ALA A 16 4.08 -4.77 1.18
C ALA A 16 5.59 -5.09 1.18
N GLU A 17 5.95 -6.36 1.22
CA GLU A 17 7.34 -6.81 1.16
C GLU A 17 8.03 -6.46 -0.16
N LEU A 18 7.34 -6.67 -1.30
CA LEU A 18 7.93 -6.40 -2.61
C LEU A 18 8.26 -4.91 -2.81
N HIS A 19 7.36 -4.04 -2.35
CA HIS A 19 7.48 -2.59 -2.54
C HIS A 19 8.16 -1.87 -1.37
N GLY A 20 8.23 -2.50 -0.19
CA GLY A 20 8.68 -1.86 1.04
C GLY A 20 7.78 -0.71 1.48
N GLU A 21 6.48 -0.77 1.17
CA GLU A 21 5.48 0.24 1.53
C GLU A 21 4.26 -0.40 2.19
N SER A 22 3.59 0.32 3.09
CA SER A 22 2.36 -0.17 3.73
C SER A 22 1.22 -0.33 2.73
N ILE A 23 0.52 -1.47 2.78
CA ILE A 23 -0.62 -1.79 1.92
C ILE A 23 -1.87 -1.97 2.79
N CYS A 24 -2.97 -1.31 2.43
CA CYS A 24 -4.27 -1.49 3.08
C CYS A 24 -5.18 -2.43 2.30
N VAL A 25 -5.98 -3.20 3.04
CA VAL A 25 -7.07 -4.01 2.53
C VAL A 25 -8.39 -3.29 2.80
N VAL A 26 -9.15 -3.09 1.72
CA VAL A 26 -10.43 -2.38 1.76
C VAL A 26 -11.50 -3.31 1.25
N SER A 27 -12.56 -3.47 2.04
CA SER A 27 -13.75 -4.20 1.62
C SER A 27 -14.81 -3.26 1.08
N GLY A 28 -15.68 -3.81 0.24
CA GLY A 28 -16.85 -3.10 -0.26
C GLY A 28 -17.87 -4.07 -0.84
N MET A 29 -19.04 -3.55 -1.20
CA MET A 29 -20.09 -4.34 -1.84
C MET A 29 -20.08 -4.09 -3.35
N LYS A 30 -20.07 -5.18 -4.14
CA LYS A 30 -20.27 -5.12 -5.59
C LYS A 30 -21.21 -6.25 -6.00
N ASN A 31 -22.32 -5.91 -6.66
CA ASN A 31 -23.34 -6.88 -7.09
C ASN A 31 -23.81 -7.81 -5.95
N ASN A 32 -24.14 -7.26 -4.77
CA ASN A 32 -24.52 -8.00 -3.56
C ASN A 32 -23.47 -9.00 -3.03
N LYS A 33 -22.21 -8.87 -3.45
CA LYS A 33 -21.10 -9.67 -2.89
C LYS A 33 -20.10 -8.76 -2.20
N LYS A 34 -19.63 -9.17 -1.02
CA LYS A 34 -18.48 -8.53 -0.37
C LYS A 34 -17.24 -8.83 -1.20
N ILE A 35 -16.49 -7.78 -1.52
CA ILE A 35 -15.26 -7.85 -2.30
C ILE A 35 -14.15 -7.16 -1.53
N TYR A 36 -12.92 -7.62 -1.73
CA TYR A 36 -11.73 -7.08 -1.08
C TYR A 36 -10.74 -6.60 -2.14
N ARG A 37 -10.12 -5.45 -1.86
CA ARG A 37 -9.13 -4.80 -2.73
C ARG A 37 -7.95 -4.35 -1.89
N THR A 38 -6.77 -4.39 -2.49
CA THR A 38 -5.53 -3.95 -1.86
C THR A 38 -5.11 -2.62 -2.49
N TYR A 39 -4.68 -1.67 -1.66
CA TYR A 39 -4.23 -0.35 -2.08
C TYR A 39 -2.97 0.04 -1.29
N SER A 40 -2.04 0.77 -1.90
CA SER A 40 -0.92 1.36 -1.14
C SER A 40 -1.47 2.41 -0.18
N LEU A 41 -1.06 2.39 1.08
CA LEU A 41 -1.51 3.36 2.09
C LEU A 41 -1.09 4.79 1.74
N LYS A 42 0.05 4.92 1.07
CA LYS A 42 0.62 6.20 0.64
C LYS A 42 -0.24 6.88 -0.43
N GLY A 43 -0.84 8.01 -0.07
CA GLY A 43 -1.71 8.78 -0.97
C GLY A 43 -3.12 8.18 -1.14
N PHE A 44 -3.52 7.24 -0.28
CA PHE A 44 -4.83 6.61 -0.36
C PHE A 44 -5.91 7.40 0.36
N GLY A 45 -6.97 7.73 -0.38
CA GLY A 45 -8.26 8.12 0.17
C GLY A 45 -9.23 6.95 0.05
N LEU A 46 -9.95 6.65 1.14
CA LEU A 46 -10.96 5.60 1.16
C LEU A 46 -12.02 5.86 0.07
N PRO A 47 -12.26 4.91 -0.85
CA PRO A 47 -13.31 5.07 -1.85
C PRO A 47 -14.68 5.12 -1.15
N PRO A 48 -15.66 5.85 -1.70
CA PRO A 48 -16.99 5.95 -1.12
C PRO A 48 -17.64 4.56 -0.99
N GLY A 49 -18.09 4.23 0.23
CA GLY A 49 -18.65 2.91 0.56
C GLY A 49 -17.62 1.80 0.77
N GLY A 50 -16.31 2.12 0.74
CA GLY A 50 -15.23 1.21 1.13
C GLY A 50 -15.00 1.24 2.64
N ILE A 51 -14.79 0.07 3.24
CA ILE A 51 -14.44 -0.09 4.65
C ILE A 51 -12.99 -0.55 4.73
N LEU A 52 -12.16 0.16 5.51
CA LEU A 52 -10.82 -0.28 5.82
C LEU A 52 -10.91 -1.50 6.74
N GLU A 53 -10.41 -2.65 6.29
CA GLU A 53 -10.40 -3.88 7.10
C GLU A 53 -9.06 -3.97 7.86
N GLU A 54 -7.94 -3.90 7.13
CA GLU A 54 -6.62 -4.13 7.71
C GLU A 54 -5.53 -3.35 6.97
N VAL A 55 -4.43 -3.07 7.67
CA VAL A 55 -3.24 -2.42 7.11
C VAL A 55 -2.06 -3.33 7.38
N ILE A 56 -1.35 -3.70 6.32
CA ILE A 56 -0.15 -4.52 6.38
C ILE A 56 1.05 -3.61 6.20
N THR A 57 1.89 -3.55 7.22
CA THR A 57 3.19 -2.88 7.20
C THR A 57 4.27 -3.89 6.81
N PRO A 58 5.18 -3.54 5.88
CA PRO A 58 6.31 -4.40 5.56
C PRO A 58 7.25 -4.56 6.76
N GLU A 59 7.93 -5.70 6.86
CA GLU A 59 8.98 -5.91 7.86
C GLU A 59 10.24 -5.09 7.55
N VAL A 60 10.50 -4.84 6.26
CA VAL A 60 11.64 -4.03 5.80
C VAL A 60 11.13 -2.82 5.01
N GLU A 61 11.17 -1.64 5.64
CA GLU A 61 10.93 -0.39 4.93
C GLU A 61 12.12 -0.13 3.98
N ARG A 62 11.84 -0.01 2.68
CA ARG A 62 12.85 0.44 1.72
C ARG A 62 13.00 1.95 1.84
N GLU A 63 13.95 2.39 2.65
CA GLU A 63 14.39 3.79 2.64
C GLU A 63 14.81 4.17 1.22
N LYS A 64 14.18 5.21 0.66
CA LYS A 64 14.64 5.78 -0.60
C LYS A 64 16.01 6.39 -0.34
N PRO A 65 17.03 6.12 -1.19
CA PRO A 65 18.31 6.80 -1.04
C PRO A 65 18.09 8.30 -1.10
N GLU A 66 18.64 9.03 -0.12
CA GLU A 66 18.61 10.48 -0.15
C GLU A 66 19.23 10.98 -1.46
N PRO A 67 18.64 11.99 -2.11
CA PRO A 67 19.23 12.56 -3.30
C PRO A 67 20.62 13.10 -2.95
N PRO A 68 21.64 12.89 -3.82
CA PRO A 68 22.99 13.37 -3.55
C PRO A 68 22.97 14.88 -3.31
N GLU A 69 23.65 15.32 -2.24
CA GLU A 69 23.83 16.74 -1.97
C GLU A 69 24.41 17.41 -3.21
N LYS A 70 23.71 18.43 -3.72
CA LYS A 70 24.24 19.28 -4.79
C LYS A 70 25.39 20.09 -4.20
N ILE A 71 26.61 19.62 -4.38
CA ILE A 71 27.81 20.42 -4.14
C ILE A 71 27.82 21.50 -5.24
N SER A 72 27.15 22.63 -4.98
CA SER A 72 27.37 23.86 -5.73
C SER A 72 28.76 24.36 -5.39
N SER A 73 29.76 23.85 -6.12
CA SER A 73 31.11 24.38 -6.10
C SER A 73 31.05 25.79 -6.72
N ASN A 74 30.93 26.81 -5.87
CA ASN A 74 31.24 28.17 -6.28
C ASN A 74 32.74 28.21 -6.54
N GLY A 75 33.12 28.12 -7.81
CA GLY A 75 34.49 28.28 -8.28
C GLY A 75 35.06 29.60 -7.78
N PHE A 76 36.18 29.50 -7.06
CA PHE A 76 37.06 30.59 -6.67
C PHE A 76 38.08 30.86 -7.77
#